data_AF-A0A7H9B6E0-F1
#
_entry.id   AF-A0A7H9B6E0-F1
#
_cell.length_a   1.000
_cell.length_b   1.000
_cell.length_c   1.000
_cell.angle_alpha   90.00
_cell.angle_beta   90.00
_cell.angle_gamma   90.00
#
_symmetry.space_group_name_H-M   'P 1'
#
loop_
_entity.id
_entity.type
_entity.pdbx_description
1 polymer ?
#
loop_
_entity_poly.entity_id
_entity_poly.type
_entity_poly.pdbx_seq_one_letter_code
_entity_poly.pdbx_strand_id
1 'polypeptide(L)'
;MSFREGDLFEDSFLGDFGNESNTNDLGDRDDDDDFLDVYNLTPRQRLGHSLQKMSRKLVQQYNGLPWWQRYLAYFAGTCLLIAGITLLVFHDRILHRIVETSNELKDEKRTSFVLVALIFVVAFPPLIGFSLLGTITGLIYEMSFQGWLILAVGAVAGSIASFATFKTVLHSRAESLVHSNRRFEAFSSLLRENNSFWILALLRLCPFPYSLTNGAMAAIYGLSIKNFAIAQFIVTPKLLIYLFIGSRIKNIGETKSASSKILNLLSILATMAILTITAWILYFKTQRKYAELQRRDQQLNADSNQNAAFDASFDI
;
A
#
# COMPACT_ATOMS: atom_id res chain seq x y z
N MET A 1 -46.94 -7.39 -52.63
CA MET A 1 -46.03 -6.33 -52.17
C MET A 1 -45.50 -6.79 -50.82
N SER A 2 -44.44 -7.61 -50.81
CA SER A 2 -43.02 -7.19 -50.69
C SER A 2 -42.73 -6.59 -49.31
N PHE A 3 -41.75 -6.97 -48.49
CA PHE A 3 -40.79 -8.10 -48.38
C PHE A 3 -40.25 -7.98 -46.92
N ARG A 4 -39.74 -9.07 -46.33
CA ARG A 4 -38.98 -9.08 -45.07
C ARG A 4 -37.61 -8.43 -45.26
N GLU A 5 -37.22 -7.51 -44.37
CA GLU A 5 -35.84 -7.10 -44.04
C GLU A 5 -35.90 -6.74 -42.53
N GLY A 6 -35.28 -7.44 -41.57
CA GLY A 6 -34.19 -8.40 -41.65
C GLY A 6 -32.86 -7.65 -41.62
N ASP A 7 -32.26 -7.53 -40.44
CA ASP A 7 -30.82 -7.62 -40.22
C ASP A 7 -29.92 -6.70 -41.05
N LEU A 8 -29.94 -5.40 -40.78
CA LEU A 8 -28.97 -4.46 -41.33
C LEU A 8 -28.80 -3.29 -40.35
N PHE A 9 -28.00 -3.46 -39.29
CA PHE A 9 -27.21 -2.39 -38.63
C PHE A 9 -26.44 -2.84 -37.37
N GLU A 10 -26.45 -4.13 -37.02
CA GLU A 10 -25.69 -4.67 -35.87
C GLU A 10 -24.46 -5.54 -36.24
N ASP A 11 -24.23 -5.87 -37.51
CA ASP A 11 -23.17 -6.80 -37.93
C ASP A 11 -21.86 -6.16 -38.42
N SER A 12 -21.73 -4.82 -38.41
CA SER A 12 -20.49 -4.14 -38.83
C SER A 12 -19.57 -3.71 -37.68
N PHE A 13 -19.88 -4.05 -36.43
CA PHE A 13 -19.05 -3.68 -35.25
C PHE A 13 -18.52 -4.89 -34.46
N LEU A 14 -18.91 -6.12 -34.83
CA LEU A 14 -18.53 -7.36 -34.14
C LEU A 14 -17.74 -8.36 -35.01
N GLY A 15 -17.09 -7.87 -36.08
CA GLY A 15 -16.33 -8.69 -37.02
C GLY A 15 -14.82 -8.84 -36.75
N ASP A 16 -14.25 -8.18 -35.74
CA ASP A 16 -12.77 -8.09 -35.61
C ASP A 16 -12.19 -8.55 -34.24
N PHE A 17 -13.00 -9.16 -33.37
CA PHE A 17 -12.51 -9.73 -32.10
C PHE A 17 -12.26 -11.25 -32.16
N GLY A 18 -11.95 -11.75 -33.36
CA GLY A 18 -11.87 -13.18 -33.64
C GLY A 18 -10.55 -13.64 -34.26
N ASN A 19 -9.40 -13.05 -33.89
CA ASN A 19 -8.09 -13.62 -34.25
C ASN A 19 -6.92 -13.14 -33.38
N GLU A 20 -6.97 -13.39 -32.07
CA GLU A 20 -5.85 -13.11 -31.14
C GLU A 20 -5.36 -14.37 -30.42
N SER A 21 -5.32 -15.51 -31.12
CA SER A 21 -4.83 -16.78 -30.59
C SER A 21 -3.63 -17.34 -31.33
N ASN A 22 -2.62 -16.51 -31.65
CA ASN A 22 -1.37 -17.05 -32.21
C ASN A 22 -0.08 -16.25 -31.98
N THR A 23 0.03 -15.50 -30.87
CA THR A 23 1.28 -14.80 -30.51
C THR A 23 1.90 -15.25 -29.19
N ASN A 24 1.23 -16.11 -28.42
CA ASN A 24 1.73 -16.54 -27.10
C ASN A 24 2.59 -17.82 -27.15
N ASP A 25 2.61 -18.57 -28.25
CA ASP A 25 3.34 -19.84 -28.35
C ASP A 25 4.83 -19.67 -28.75
N LEU A 26 5.23 -18.44 -29.12
CA LEU A 26 6.62 -18.10 -29.43
C LEU A 26 7.40 -17.57 -28.20
N GLY A 27 6.70 -17.13 -27.15
CA GLY A 27 7.33 -16.59 -25.94
C GLY A 27 7.77 -17.65 -24.93
N ASP A 28 7.03 -18.76 -24.83
CA ASP A 28 7.33 -19.83 -23.88
C ASP A 28 8.55 -20.66 -24.28
N ARG A 29 8.80 -20.85 -25.60
CA ARG A 29 9.99 -21.58 -26.08
C ARG A 29 11.30 -20.85 -25.81
N ASP A 30 11.33 -19.53 -25.98
CA ASP A 30 12.52 -18.71 -25.68
C ASP A 30 12.80 -18.63 -24.16
N ASP A 31 11.76 -18.65 -23.30
CA ASP A 31 11.94 -18.55 -21.84
C ASP A 31 12.47 -19.87 -21.23
N ASP A 32 12.17 -21.03 -21.82
CA ASP A 32 12.65 -22.36 -21.40
C ASP A 32 14.12 -22.63 -21.84
N ASP A 33 14.50 -22.22 -23.05
CA ASP A 33 15.88 -22.36 -23.55
C ASP A 33 16.85 -21.43 -22.79
N ASP A 34 16.40 -20.21 -22.45
CA ASP A 34 17.17 -19.20 -21.71
C ASP A 34 17.29 -19.54 -20.19
N PHE A 35 16.40 -20.38 -19.65
CA PHE A 35 16.47 -20.87 -18.27
C PHE A 35 17.67 -21.78 -18.03
N LEU A 36 18.02 -22.61 -19.02
CA LEU A 36 19.15 -23.54 -18.93
C LEU A 36 20.50 -22.82 -18.96
N ASP A 37 20.60 -21.71 -19.69
CA ASP A 37 21.83 -20.91 -19.80
C ASP A 37 22.18 -20.14 -18.53
N VAL A 38 21.18 -19.72 -17.74
CA VAL A 38 21.34 -18.97 -16.47
C VAL A 38 22.12 -19.77 -15.40
N TYR A 39 22.08 -21.11 -15.44
CA TYR A 39 22.81 -21.96 -14.50
C TYR A 39 24.31 -22.07 -14.78
N ASN A 40 24.74 -21.83 -16.03
CA ASN A 40 26.15 -21.88 -16.43
C ASN A 40 26.87 -20.53 -16.31
N LEU A 41 26.17 -19.44 -15.92
CA LEU A 41 26.70 -18.08 -15.91
C LEU A 41 27.27 -17.65 -14.55
N THR A 42 28.39 -16.92 -14.54
CA THR A 42 28.98 -16.34 -13.31
C THR A 42 28.11 -15.23 -12.72
N PRO A 43 28.23 -14.90 -11.40
CA PRO A 43 27.34 -13.94 -10.71
C PRO A 43 27.23 -12.56 -11.38
N ARG A 44 28.31 -12.06 -12.02
CA ARG A 44 28.30 -10.79 -12.77
C ARG A 44 27.54 -10.89 -14.09
N GLN A 45 27.61 -12.03 -14.76
CA GLN A 45 26.90 -12.29 -16.01
C GLN A 45 25.40 -12.49 -15.77
N ARG A 46 25.02 -13.10 -14.64
CA ARG A 46 23.62 -13.23 -14.20
C ARG A 46 22.93 -11.89 -13.97
N LEU A 47 23.64 -10.90 -13.41
CA LEU A 47 23.13 -9.54 -13.26
C LEU A 47 22.93 -8.86 -14.62
N GLY A 48 23.90 -9.00 -15.54
CA GLY A 48 23.78 -8.48 -16.90
C GLY A 48 22.60 -9.09 -17.66
N HIS A 49 22.42 -10.40 -17.55
CA HIS A 49 21.31 -11.12 -18.19
C HIS A 49 19.96 -10.77 -17.57
N SER A 50 19.87 -10.64 -16.24
CA SER A 50 18.65 -10.17 -15.55
C SER A 50 18.26 -8.73 -15.96
N LEU A 51 19.26 -7.85 -16.14
CA LEU A 51 19.03 -6.48 -16.63
C LEU A 51 18.57 -6.46 -18.08
N GLN A 52 19.13 -7.34 -18.94
CA GLN A 52 18.69 -7.49 -20.32
C GLN A 52 17.30 -8.11 -20.41
N LYS A 53 16.95 -9.05 -19.54
CA LYS A 53 15.61 -9.65 -19.47
C LYS A 53 14.57 -8.63 -19.00
N MET A 54 14.91 -7.82 -18.00
CA MET A 54 14.09 -6.68 -17.58
C MET A 54 13.93 -5.65 -18.71
N SER A 55 15.01 -5.30 -19.42
CA SER A 55 14.92 -4.32 -20.50
C SER A 55 14.11 -4.85 -21.69
N ARG A 56 14.28 -6.11 -22.08
CA ARG A 56 13.50 -6.74 -23.16
C ARG A 56 12.02 -6.88 -22.78
N LYS A 57 11.70 -7.27 -21.53
CA LYS A 57 10.31 -7.29 -21.05
C LYS A 57 9.69 -5.89 -20.99
N LEU A 58 10.44 -4.87 -20.54
CA LEU A 58 9.98 -3.48 -20.57
C LEU A 58 9.78 -2.97 -22.01
N VAL A 59 10.65 -3.34 -22.95
CA VAL A 59 10.56 -2.94 -24.37
C VAL A 59 9.40 -3.65 -25.08
N GLN A 60 9.18 -4.95 -24.82
CA GLN A 60 8.03 -5.70 -25.38
C GLN A 60 6.72 -5.20 -24.79
N GLN A 61 6.67 -4.95 -23.47
CA GLN A 61 5.49 -4.37 -22.81
C GLN A 61 5.23 -2.94 -23.32
N TYR A 62 6.27 -2.13 -23.54
CA TYR A 62 6.16 -0.81 -24.16
C TYR A 62 5.74 -0.85 -25.63
N ASN A 63 6.21 -1.84 -26.41
CA ASN A 63 5.85 -2.00 -27.82
C ASN A 63 4.44 -2.56 -28.05
N GLY A 64 3.85 -3.21 -27.05
CA GLY A 64 2.43 -3.59 -27.06
C GLY A 64 1.46 -2.48 -26.68
N LEU A 65 1.94 -1.33 -26.19
CA LEU A 65 1.08 -0.23 -25.76
C LEU A 65 0.61 0.65 -26.95
N PRO A 66 -0.69 1.02 -27.02
CA PRO A 66 -1.23 1.89 -28.05
C PRO A 66 -0.56 3.28 -28.03
N TRP A 67 -0.42 3.90 -29.20
CA TRP A 67 0.34 5.14 -29.41
C TRP A 67 -0.08 6.32 -28.51
N TRP A 68 -1.35 6.39 -28.10
CA TRP A 68 -1.85 7.40 -27.14
C TRP A 68 -1.29 7.22 -25.72
N GLN A 69 -1.09 5.99 -25.24
CA GLN A 69 -0.52 5.73 -23.91
C GLN A 69 0.98 6.06 -23.87
N ARG A 70 1.70 5.91 -24.99
CA ARG A 70 3.10 6.32 -25.11
C ARG A 70 3.25 7.84 -25.04
N TYR A 71 2.40 8.57 -25.77
CA TYR A 71 2.39 10.03 -25.72
C TYR A 71 2.08 10.54 -24.30
N LEU A 72 1.10 9.92 -23.62
CA LEU A 72 0.76 10.26 -22.24
C LEU A 72 1.92 9.98 -21.27
N ALA A 73 2.65 8.87 -21.43
CA ALA A 73 3.81 8.54 -20.62
C ALA A 73 4.98 9.52 -20.83
N TYR A 74 5.26 9.90 -22.08
CA TYR A 74 6.27 10.93 -22.38
C TYR A 74 5.86 12.29 -21.81
N PHE A 75 4.62 12.71 -22.03
CA PHE A 75 4.11 13.97 -21.50
C PHE A 75 4.19 14.00 -19.96
N ALA A 76 3.75 12.92 -19.29
CA ALA A 76 3.84 12.79 -17.85
C ALA A 76 5.29 12.82 -17.35
N GLY A 77 6.21 12.11 -18.03
CA GLY A 77 7.64 12.11 -17.70
C GLY A 77 8.29 13.48 -17.84
N THR A 78 8.00 14.19 -18.93
CA THR A 78 8.48 15.57 -19.14
C THR A 78 7.89 16.53 -18.12
N CYS A 79 6.60 16.44 -17.80
CA CYS A 79 5.98 17.24 -16.74
C CYS A 79 6.62 16.98 -15.37
N LEU A 80 6.90 15.72 -15.03
CA LEU A 80 7.59 15.33 -13.80
C LEU A 80 9.01 15.92 -13.73
N LEU A 81 9.75 15.89 -14.84
CA LEU A 81 11.08 16.50 -14.93
C LEU A 81 11.02 18.02 -14.74
N ILE A 82 10.11 18.71 -15.43
CA ILE A 82 9.95 20.16 -15.33
C ILE A 82 9.53 20.56 -13.91
N ALA A 83 8.59 19.83 -13.32
CA ALA A 83 8.18 20.03 -11.93
C ALA A 83 9.34 19.79 -10.96
N GLY A 84 10.15 18.75 -11.17
CA GLY A 84 11.33 18.45 -10.38
C GLY A 84 12.39 19.56 -10.45
N ILE A 85 12.70 20.03 -11.66
CA ILE A 85 13.66 21.13 -11.88
C ILE A 85 13.15 22.43 -11.25
N THR A 86 11.85 22.74 -11.41
CA THR A 86 11.22 23.92 -10.81
C THR A 86 11.29 23.87 -9.28
N LEU A 87 10.99 22.72 -8.67
CA LEU A 87 11.13 22.53 -7.23
C LEU A 87 12.57 22.73 -6.75
N LEU A 88 13.56 22.29 -7.53
CA LEU A 88 14.98 22.43 -7.21
C LEU A 88 15.43 23.90 -7.23
N VAL A 89 14.97 24.67 -8.23
CA VAL A 89 15.34 26.09 -8.39
C VAL A 89 14.61 26.99 -7.40
N PHE A 90 13.35 26.70 -7.07
CA PHE A 90 12.51 27.55 -6.22
C PHE A 90 12.31 27.03 -4.79
N HIS A 91 13.14 26.07 -4.34
CA HIS A 91 12.89 25.35 -3.09
C HIS A 91 12.72 26.29 -1.89
N ASP A 92 13.57 27.32 -1.73
CA ASP A 92 13.51 28.23 -0.57
C ASP A 92 12.23 29.10 -0.60
N ARG A 93 11.82 29.56 -1.78
CA ARG A 93 10.65 30.45 -1.94
C ARG A 93 9.33 29.69 -1.75
N ILE A 94 9.27 28.47 -2.27
CA ILE A 94 8.13 27.57 -2.12
C ILE A 94 8.00 27.12 -0.66
N LEU A 95 9.10 26.73 -0.02
CA LEU A 95 9.08 26.32 1.39
C LEU A 95 8.65 27.46 2.30
N HIS A 96 9.14 28.69 2.09
CA HIS A 96 8.72 29.84 2.89
C HIS A 96 7.22 30.12 2.75
N ARG A 97 6.68 30.08 1.53
CA ARG A 97 5.22 30.22 1.27
C ARG A 97 4.42 29.13 1.97
N ILE A 98 4.88 27.87 1.89
CA ILE A 98 4.21 26.74 2.55
C ILE A 98 4.21 26.91 4.07
N VAL A 99 5.33 27.34 4.65
CA VAL A 99 5.45 27.57 6.10
C VAL A 99 4.58 28.73 6.59
N GLU A 100 4.55 29.84 5.85
CA GLU A 100 3.73 31.00 6.17
C GLU A 100 2.23 30.66 6.14
N THR A 101 1.75 30.07 5.05
CA THR A 101 0.37 29.59 4.93
C THR A 101 0.03 28.55 6.00
N SER A 102 0.99 27.71 6.38
CA SER A 102 0.81 26.72 7.43
C SER A 102 0.67 27.32 8.83
N ASN A 103 1.33 28.43 9.11
CA ASN A 103 1.19 29.14 10.39
C ASN A 103 -0.17 29.84 10.47
N GLU A 104 -0.63 30.47 9.39
CA GLU A 104 -1.98 31.05 9.29
C GLU A 104 -3.08 29.98 9.46
N LEU A 105 -2.90 28.83 8.82
CA LEU A 105 -3.82 27.70 8.92
C LEU A 105 -3.85 27.07 10.33
N LYS A 106 -2.76 27.15 11.11
CA LYS A 106 -2.72 26.60 12.47
C LYS A 106 -3.64 27.37 13.43
N ASP A 107 -3.78 28.68 13.23
CA ASP A 107 -4.60 29.53 14.09
C ASP A 107 -6.09 29.36 13.82
N GLU A 108 -6.47 28.89 12.63
CA GLU A 108 -7.87 28.67 12.27
C GLU A 108 -8.35 27.27 12.71
N LYS A 109 -9.31 27.22 13.65
CA LYS A 109 -9.95 25.96 14.10
C LYS A 109 -10.54 25.12 12.97
N ARG A 110 -10.92 25.75 11.85
CA ARG A 110 -11.52 25.08 10.67
C ARG A 110 -10.52 24.18 9.95
N THR A 111 -9.22 24.49 10.02
CA THR A 111 -8.16 23.71 9.38
C THR A 111 -8.14 22.27 9.87
N SER A 112 -8.34 22.04 11.17
CA SER A 112 -8.42 20.69 11.74
C SER A 112 -9.53 19.87 11.08
N PHE A 113 -10.73 20.44 10.93
CA PHE A 113 -11.87 19.76 10.31
C PHE A 113 -11.65 19.49 8.82
N VAL A 114 -11.11 20.46 8.08
CA VAL A 114 -10.80 20.32 6.65
C VAL A 114 -9.77 19.20 6.43
N LEU A 115 -8.73 19.14 7.25
CA LEU A 115 -7.72 18.07 7.17
C LEU A 115 -8.32 16.70 7.46
N VAL A 116 -9.14 16.57 8.52
CA VAL A 116 -9.86 15.31 8.79
C VAL A 116 -10.70 14.90 7.58
N ALA A 117 -11.44 15.83 6.99
CA ALA A 117 -12.28 15.55 5.82
C ALA A 117 -11.45 15.12 4.60
N LEU A 118 -10.35 15.80 4.31
CA LEU A 118 -9.45 15.44 3.20
C LEU A 118 -8.80 14.06 3.40
N ILE A 119 -8.32 13.77 4.61
CA ILE A 119 -7.74 12.47 4.95
C ILE A 119 -8.81 11.38 4.83
N PHE A 120 -10.03 11.66 5.27
CA PHE A 120 -11.18 10.77 5.15
C PHE A 120 -11.46 10.45 3.68
N VAL A 121 -11.54 11.46 2.81
CA VAL A 121 -11.80 11.28 1.37
C VAL A 121 -10.69 10.50 0.69
N VAL A 122 -9.42 10.82 0.98
CA VAL A 122 -8.26 10.12 0.41
C VAL A 122 -8.14 8.66 0.88
N ALA A 123 -8.80 8.29 1.98
CA ALA A 123 -8.82 6.90 2.43
C ALA A 123 -9.60 5.96 1.49
N PHE A 124 -10.44 6.51 0.61
CA PHE A 124 -11.17 5.73 -0.39
C PHE A 124 -10.25 5.35 -1.57
N PRO A 125 -10.13 4.07 -1.95
CA PRO A 125 -9.54 3.66 -3.23
C PRO A 125 -10.35 4.36 -4.33
N PRO A 126 -9.79 5.06 -5.34
CA PRO A 126 -8.47 5.00 -5.98
C PRO A 126 -7.55 6.21 -5.69
N LEU A 127 -7.83 6.98 -4.64
CA LEU A 127 -7.18 8.26 -4.39
C LEU A 127 -5.76 8.08 -3.85
N ILE A 128 -4.83 8.88 -4.35
CA ILE A 128 -3.43 8.93 -3.87
C ILE A 128 -3.23 10.29 -3.21
N GLY A 129 -2.49 10.33 -2.10
CA GLY A 129 -2.22 11.60 -1.39
C GLY A 129 -2.19 11.49 0.12
N PHE A 130 -2.40 10.30 0.70
CA PHE A 130 -2.42 10.13 2.15
C PHE A 130 -1.10 10.57 2.80
N SER A 131 0.03 10.16 2.22
CA SER A 131 1.36 10.56 2.69
C SER A 131 1.57 12.07 2.63
N LEU A 132 1.11 12.72 1.54
CA LEU A 132 1.23 14.16 1.35
C LEU A 132 0.38 14.94 2.37
N LEU A 133 -0.88 14.54 2.56
CA LEU A 133 -1.76 15.11 3.58
C LEU A 133 -1.22 14.89 5.00
N GLY A 134 -0.65 13.72 5.27
CA GLY A 134 0.02 13.43 6.53
C GLY A 134 1.19 14.37 6.78
N THR A 135 2.04 14.59 5.77
CA THR A 135 3.17 15.53 5.86
C THR A 135 2.71 16.98 6.00
N ILE A 136 1.67 17.41 5.28
CA ILE A 136 1.07 18.76 5.43
C ILE A 136 0.52 18.95 6.85
N THR A 137 -0.18 17.95 7.39
CA THR A 137 -0.67 17.98 8.76
C THR A 137 0.48 18.12 9.76
N GLY A 138 1.60 17.42 9.52
CA GLY A 138 2.84 17.58 10.26
C GLY A 138 3.49 18.96 10.12
N LEU A 139 3.31 19.63 8.99
CA LEU A 139 3.83 20.97 8.76
C LEU A 139 3.04 22.00 9.58
N ILE A 140 1.71 21.83 9.68
CA ILE A 140 0.80 22.73 10.41
C ILE A 140 0.87 22.50 11.92
N TYR A 141 0.67 21.26 12.36
CA TYR A 141 0.54 20.92 13.78
C TYR A 141 1.85 20.43 14.40
N GLU A 142 2.92 20.31 13.60
CA GLU A 142 4.22 19.77 14.05
C GLU A 142 4.05 18.38 14.68
N MET A 143 5.01 17.94 15.51
CA MET A 143 4.88 16.69 16.27
C MET A 143 4.03 16.90 17.53
N SER A 144 2.77 17.34 17.36
CA SER A 144 1.81 17.56 18.44
C SER A 144 0.81 16.42 18.57
N PHE A 145 0.34 16.17 19.80
CA PHE A 145 -0.73 15.22 20.07
C PHE A 145 -2.01 15.55 19.28
N GLN A 146 -2.30 16.84 19.07
CA GLN A 146 -3.46 17.27 18.28
C GLN A 146 -3.35 16.87 16.81
N GLY A 147 -2.17 17.04 16.20
CA GLY A 147 -1.92 16.62 14.81
C GLY A 147 -2.04 15.11 14.65
N TRP A 148 -1.57 14.35 15.64
CA TRP A 148 -1.69 12.89 15.63
C TRP A 148 -3.15 12.48 15.72
N LEU A 149 -3.94 13.13 16.59
CA LEU A 149 -5.35 12.85 16.73
C LEU A 149 -6.14 13.17 15.45
N ILE A 150 -5.85 14.30 14.80
CA ILE A 150 -6.46 14.67 13.50
C ILE A 150 -6.20 13.58 12.45
N LEU A 151 -4.94 13.14 12.33
CA LEU A 151 -4.55 12.08 11.40
C LEU A 151 -5.17 10.74 11.79
N ALA A 152 -5.13 10.36 13.06
CA ALA A 152 -5.68 9.11 13.55
C ALA A 152 -7.19 9.03 13.31
N VAL A 153 -7.93 10.08 13.65
CA VAL A 153 -9.39 10.14 13.46
C VAL A 153 -9.73 10.09 11.97
N GLY A 154 -9.12 10.92 11.13
CA GLY A 154 -9.36 10.90 9.68
C GLY A 154 -9.00 9.55 9.05
N ALA A 155 -7.86 8.98 9.42
CA ALA A 155 -7.38 7.70 8.93
C ALA A 155 -8.28 6.53 9.36
N VAL A 156 -8.65 6.46 10.65
CA VAL A 156 -9.51 5.40 11.18
C VAL A 156 -10.91 5.52 10.61
N ALA A 157 -11.54 6.69 10.68
CA ALA A 157 -12.89 6.91 10.18
C ALA A 157 -12.97 6.68 8.66
N GLY A 158 -12.02 7.24 7.90
CA GLY A 158 -11.94 7.06 6.45
C GLY A 158 -11.72 5.61 6.04
N SER A 159 -10.83 4.90 6.74
CA SER A 159 -10.61 3.48 6.47
C SER A 159 -11.83 2.63 6.77
N ILE A 160 -12.53 2.88 7.88
CA ILE A 160 -13.75 2.13 8.22
C ILE A 160 -14.84 2.38 7.18
N ALA A 161 -15.05 3.65 6.79
CA ALA A 161 -16.06 4.02 5.80
C ALA A 161 -15.73 3.46 4.41
N SER A 162 -14.46 3.57 3.99
CA SER A 162 -13.98 2.96 2.74
C SER A 162 -14.14 1.45 2.78
N PHE A 163 -13.75 0.79 3.87
CA PHE A 163 -13.88 -0.65 4.01
C PHE A 163 -15.33 -1.11 3.92
N ALA A 164 -16.25 -0.44 4.61
CA ALA A 164 -17.67 -0.74 4.56
C ALA A 164 -18.23 -0.57 3.14
N THR A 165 -17.88 0.53 2.46
CA THR A 165 -18.34 0.83 1.10
C THR A 165 -17.83 -0.23 0.12
N PHE A 166 -16.52 -0.47 0.09
CA PHE A 166 -15.93 -1.42 -0.86
C PHE A 166 -16.30 -2.87 -0.55
N LYS A 167 -16.54 -3.23 0.71
CA LYS A 167 -17.01 -4.56 1.08
C LYS A 167 -18.38 -4.86 0.47
N THR A 168 -19.27 -3.86 0.38
CA THR A 168 -20.58 -4.03 -0.27
C THR A 168 -20.46 -4.13 -1.79
N VAL A 169 -19.60 -3.31 -2.41
CA VAL A 169 -19.45 -3.26 -3.88
C VAL A 169 -18.67 -4.46 -4.43
N LEU A 170 -17.62 -4.93 -3.74
CA LEU A 170 -16.73 -5.98 -4.23
C LEU A 170 -17.08 -7.38 -3.71
N HIS A 171 -18.17 -7.55 -2.95
CA HIS A 171 -18.53 -8.82 -2.31
C HIS A 171 -18.52 -10.02 -3.28
N SER A 172 -19.21 -9.89 -4.42
CA SER A 172 -19.32 -10.95 -5.43
C SER A 172 -17.97 -11.29 -6.09
N ARG A 173 -17.11 -10.29 -6.32
CA ARG A 173 -15.76 -10.52 -6.85
C ARG A 173 -14.84 -11.18 -5.82
N ALA A 174 -14.95 -10.79 -4.55
CA ALA A 174 -14.21 -11.37 -3.45
C ALA A 174 -14.53 -12.86 -3.26
N GLU A 175 -15.81 -13.23 -3.35
CA GLU A 175 -16.28 -14.61 -3.26
C GLU A 175 -15.74 -15.46 -4.42
N SER A 176 -15.86 -14.98 -5.66
CA SER A 176 -15.30 -15.68 -6.84
C SER A 176 -13.78 -15.88 -6.75
N LEU A 177 -13.02 -14.88 -6.27
CA LEU A 177 -11.56 -14.98 -6.10
C LEU A 177 -11.15 -16.01 -5.05
N VAL A 178 -11.89 -16.11 -3.95
CA VAL A 178 -11.62 -17.09 -2.89
C VAL A 178 -11.89 -18.51 -3.38
N HIS A 179 -12.97 -18.73 -4.14
CA HIS A 179 -13.28 -20.04 -4.71
C HIS A 179 -12.36 -20.44 -5.87
N SER A 180 -11.69 -19.48 -6.52
CA SER A 180 -10.78 -19.77 -7.62
C SER A 180 -9.40 -20.28 -7.18
N ASN A 181 -8.96 -20.04 -5.93
CA ASN A 181 -7.60 -20.36 -5.52
C ASN A 181 -7.50 -20.82 -4.05
N ARG A 182 -7.07 -22.07 -3.86
CA ARG A 182 -6.90 -22.73 -2.55
C ARG A 182 -5.96 -21.98 -1.60
N ARG A 183 -4.99 -21.20 -2.11
CA ARG A 183 -4.12 -20.34 -1.28
C ARG A 183 -4.88 -19.13 -0.70
N PHE A 184 -5.77 -18.53 -1.49
CA PHE A 184 -6.61 -17.42 -1.06
C PHE A 184 -7.71 -17.87 -0.10
N GLU A 185 -8.22 -19.08 -0.28
CA GLU A 185 -9.14 -19.72 0.66
C GLU A 185 -8.51 -19.86 2.05
N ALA A 186 -7.32 -20.46 2.15
CA ALA A 186 -6.59 -20.59 3.41
C ALA A 186 -6.22 -19.23 4.03
N PHE A 187 -5.93 -18.21 3.22
CA PHE A 187 -5.68 -16.86 3.73
C PHE A 187 -6.96 -16.20 4.27
N SER A 188 -8.08 -16.39 3.59
CA SER A 188 -9.38 -15.85 4.02
C SER A 188 -9.90 -16.50 5.30
N SER A 189 -9.59 -17.78 5.54
CA SER A 189 -9.97 -18.48 6.78
C SER A 189 -9.19 -17.96 7.98
N LEU A 190 -7.88 -17.75 7.85
CA LEU A 190 -7.03 -17.12 8.88
C LEU A 190 -7.51 -15.70 9.26
N LEU A 191 -8.06 -14.96 8.29
CA LEU A 191 -8.58 -13.61 8.51
C LEU A 191 -10.01 -13.57 9.07
N ARG A 192 -10.68 -14.72 9.15
CA ARG A 192 -12.03 -14.88 9.71
C ARG A 192 -12.02 -15.22 11.19
N GLU A 193 -10.90 -15.71 11.72
CA GLU A 193 -10.73 -16.02 13.13
C GLU A 193 -10.91 -14.78 14.02
N ASN A 194 -11.33 -15.00 15.28
CA ASN A 194 -11.66 -13.90 16.20
C ASN A 194 -10.46 -12.98 16.51
N ASN A 195 -9.21 -13.45 16.32
CA ASN A 195 -7.98 -12.71 16.61
C ASN A 195 -7.28 -12.12 15.37
N SER A 196 -7.95 -12.04 14.21
CA SER A 196 -7.32 -11.60 12.96
C SER A 196 -6.90 -10.12 12.94
N PHE A 197 -7.30 -9.30 13.93
CA PHE A 197 -6.86 -7.90 14.04
C PHE A 197 -5.33 -7.76 14.09
N TRP A 198 -4.63 -8.74 14.66
CA TRP A 198 -3.17 -8.73 14.70
C TRP A 198 -2.55 -8.93 13.32
N ILE A 199 -3.04 -9.92 12.57
CA ILE A 199 -2.59 -10.22 11.21
C ILE A 199 -2.89 -9.01 10.29
N LEU A 200 -4.06 -8.39 10.43
CA LEU A 200 -4.43 -7.19 9.69
C LEU A 200 -3.54 -6.00 10.05
N ALA A 201 -3.17 -5.83 11.32
CA ALA A 201 -2.24 -4.80 11.73
C ALA A 201 -0.87 -5.01 11.07
N LEU A 202 -0.37 -6.26 11.04
CA LEU A 202 0.86 -6.61 10.33
C LEU A 202 0.79 -6.31 8.83
N LEU A 203 -0.31 -6.68 8.16
CA LEU A 203 -0.51 -6.39 6.74
C LEU A 203 -0.47 -4.89 6.44
N ARG A 204 -0.92 -4.06 7.39
CA ARG A 204 -0.90 -2.59 7.28
C ARG A 204 0.43 -1.96 7.65
N LEU A 205 1.33 -2.69 8.30
CA LEU A 205 2.71 -2.26 8.51
C LEU A 205 3.55 -2.43 7.24
N CYS A 206 3.09 -3.25 6.28
CA CYS A 206 3.71 -3.31 4.96
C CYS A 206 3.65 -1.94 4.25
N PRO A 207 4.68 -1.58 3.47
CA PRO A 207 4.79 -0.28 2.80
C PRO A 207 3.94 -0.24 1.52
N PHE A 208 2.62 -0.44 1.66
CA PHE A 208 1.66 -0.34 0.57
C PHE A 208 0.91 1.00 0.62
N PRO A 209 0.45 1.51 -0.55
CA PRO A 209 -0.31 2.75 -0.61
C PRO A 209 -1.61 2.63 0.20
N TYR A 210 -1.85 3.62 1.06
CA TYR A 210 -2.87 3.56 2.11
C TYR A 210 -4.28 3.24 1.60
N SER A 211 -4.73 3.97 0.59
CA SER A 211 -6.05 3.78 -0.03
C SER A 211 -6.20 2.41 -0.70
N LEU A 212 -5.16 1.93 -1.37
CA LEU A 212 -5.15 0.60 -1.99
C LEU A 212 -5.29 -0.49 -0.93
N THR A 213 -4.57 -0.38 0.19
CA THR A 213 -4.70 -1.37 1.27
C THR A 213 -6.12 -1.46 1.81
N ASN A 214 -6.81 -0.32 1.97
CA ASN A 214 -8.19 -0.28 2.44
C ASN A 214 -9.14 -1.04 1.49
N GLY A 215 -9.00 -0.82 0.18
CA GLY A 215 -9.80 -1.52 -0.83
C GLY A 215 -9.45 -3.00 -0.97
N ALA A 216 -8.15 -3.33 -0.95
CA ALA A 216 -7.67 -4.71 -1.05
C ALA A 216 -8.17 -5.55 0.14
N MET A 217 -8.14 -5.02 1.36
CA MET A 217 -8.70 -5.70 2.52
C MET A 217 -10.23 -5.83 2.44
N ALA A 218 -10.92 -4.84 1.88
CA ALA A 218 -12.36 -4.92 1.67
C ALA A 218 -12.76 -6.01 0.64
N ALA A 219 -11.85 -6.36 -0.27
CA ALA A 219 -12.00 -7.46 -1.22
C ALA A 219 -11.70 -8.85 -0.61
N ILE A 220 -11.36 -8.94 0.68
CA ILE A 220 -11.18 -10.22 1.37
C ILE A 220 -12.54 -10.69 1.92
N TYR A 221 -13.01 -11.83 1.44
CA TYR A 221 -14.27 -12.42 1.88
C TYR A 221 -14.25 -12.80 3.36
N GLY A 222 -15.33 -12.47 4.08
CA GLY A 222 -15.52 -12.83 5.49
C GLY A 222 -14.83 -11.92 6.52
N LEU A 223 -14.12 -10.87 6.10
CA LEU A 223 -13.42 -9.99 7.04
C LEU A 223 -14.39 -9.08 7.83
N SER A 224 -14.28 -9.09 9.16
CA SER A 224 -15.12 -8.26 10.05
C SER A 224 -14.65 -6.81 10.11
N ILE A 225 -15.60 -5.86 10.02
CA ILE A 225 -15.35 -4.42 10.15
C ILE A 225 -14.72 -4.11 11.51
N LYS A 226 -15.12 -4.83 12.57
CA LYS A 226 -14.62 -4.62 13.93
C LYS A 226 -13.12 -4.95 14.02
N ASN A 227 -12.71 -6.11 13.50
CA ASN A 227 -11.31 -6.53 13.52
C ASN A 227 -10.44 -5.59 12.68
N PHE A 228 -10.97 -5.12 11.55
CA PHE A 228 -10.31 -4.12 10.72
C PHE A 228 -10.15 -2.77 11.45
N ALA A 229 -11.19 -2.28 12.12
CA ALA A 229 -11.14 -1.03 12.89
C ALA A 229 -10.11 -1.07 14.02
N ILE A 230 -10.09 -2.18 14.78
CA ILE A 230 -9.11 -2.41 15.86
C ILE A 230 -7.69 -2.45 15.30
N ALA A 231 -7.48 -3.19 14.20
CA ALA A 231 -6.19 -3.26 13.53
C ALA A 231 -5.71 -1.86 13.08
N GLN A 232 -6.60 -1.07 12.48
CA GLN A 232 -6.28 0.28 12.04
C GLN A 232 -5.97 1.20 13.23
N PHE A 233 -6.66 1.05 14.36
CA PHE A 233 -6.36 1.79 15.58
C PHE A 233 -4.97 1.44 16.14
N ILE A 234 -4.63 0.15 16.22
CA ILE A 234 -3.31 -0.33 16.67
C ILE A 234 -2.17 0.23 15.80
N VAL A 235 -2.44 0.42 14.50
CA VAL A 235 -1.45 0.91 13.53
C VAL A 235 -1.31 2.44 13.54
N THR A 236 -2.23 3.20 14.14
CA THR A 236 -2.17 4.69 14.20
C THR A 236 -0.86 5.30 14.74
N PRO A 237 -0.06 4.65 15.63
CA PRO A 237 1.23 5.21 16.03
C PRO A 237 2.18 5.41 14.85
N LYS A 238 2.07 4.62 13.77
CA LYS A 238 2.89 4.81 12.55
C LYS A 238 2.68 6.18 11.91
N LEU A 239 1.53 6.82 12.14
CA LEU A 239 1.19 8.11 11.54
C LEU A 239 2.08 9.25 12.08
N LEU A 240 2.68 9.07 13.26
CA LEU A 240 3.64 10.03 13.85
C LEU A 240 4.84 10.28 12.94
N ILE A 241 5.20 9.32 12.09
CA ILE A 241 6.29 9.46 11.12
C ILE A 241 6.00 10.62 10.16
N TYR A 242 4.75 10.75 9.67
CA TYR A 242 4.37 11.85 8.79
C TYR A 242 4.39 13.20 9.49
N LEU A 243 3.94 13.25 10.75
CA LEU A 243 4.00 14.48 11.56
C LEU A 243 5.43 14.95 11.75
N PHE A 244 6.29 14.00 12.10
CA PHE A 244 7.71 14.26 12.30
C PHE A 244 8.32 14.83 11.01
N ILE A 245 8.14 14.16 9.87
CA ILE A 245 8.65 14.65 8.58
C ILE A 245 8.15 16.08 8.27
N GLY A 246 6.86 16.36 8.47
CA GLY A 246 6.29 17.69 8.26
C GLY A 246 6.90 18.77 9.17
N SER A 247 7.05 18.48 10.46
CA SER A 247 7.70 19.38 11.43
C SER A 247 9.13 19.72 11.02
N ARG A 248 9.84 18.75 10.43
CA ARG A 248 11.22 18.94 9.99
C ARG A 248 11.33 19.76 8.72
N ILE A 249 10.41 19.58 7.77
CA ILE A 249 10.30 20.44 6.59
C ILE A 249 10.07 21.89 7.02
N LYS A 250 9.18 22.13 8.00
CA LYS A 250 8.94 23.47 8.55
C LYS A 250 10.21 24.10 9.12
N ASN A 251 10.92 23.38 9.99
CA ASN A 251 12.17 23.86 10.60
C ASN A 251 13.26 24.20 9.57
N ILE A 252 13.35 23.44 8.46
CA ILE A 252 14.30 23.72 7.37
C ILE A 252 13.93 25.03 6.65
N GLY A 253 12.64 25.30 6.47
CA GLY A 253 12.14 26.53 5.83
C GLY A 253 12.34 27.80 6.68
N GLU A 254 12.26 27.70 8.01
CA GLU A 254 12.40 28.85 8.92
C GLU A 254 13.87 29.21 9.22
N THR A 255 14.79 28.27 9.10
CA THR A 255 16.20 28.46 9.47
C THR A 255 16.99 29.18 8.36
N LYS A 256 17.62 30.32 8.66
CA LYS A 256 18.44 31.09 7.68
C LYS A 256 19.92 30.74 7.63
N SER A 257 20.50 30.18 8.71
CA SER A 257 21.94 29.86 8.80
C SER A 257 22.24 28.40 8.45
N ALA A 258 23.29 28.17 7.64
CA ALA A 258 23.70 26.86 7.16
C ALA A 258 24.10 25.90 8.28
N SER A 259 24.82 26.38 9.31
CA SER A 259 25.23 25.56 10.45
C SER A 259 24.05 25.08 11.30
N SER A 260 23.03 25.93 11.50
CA SER A 260 21.79 25.54 12.18
C SER A 260 20.93 24.59 11.33
N LYS A 261 20.94 24.72 9.99
CA LYS A 261 20.28 23.75 9.10
C LYS A 261 20.90 22.37 9.24
N ILE A 262 22.24 22.29 9.32
CA ILE A 262 22.98 21.03 9.49
C ILE A 262 22.71 20.41 10.86
N LEU A 263 22.73 21.19 11.95
CA LEU A 263 22.41 20.68 13.28
C LEU A 263 20.95 20.20 13.40
N ASN A 264 20.01 20.94 12.78
CA ASN A 264 18.62 20.49 12.69
C ASN A 264 18.54 19.19 11.90
N LEU A 265 19.20 19.08 10.74
CA LEU A 265 19.26 17.84 9.95
C LEU A 265 19.90 16.67 10.71
N LEU A 266 20.94 16.92 11.52
CA LEU A 266 21.56 15.90 12.36
C LEU A 266 20.59 15.44 13.46
N SER A 267 19.89 16.37 14.11
CA SER A 267 18.86 16.04 15.10
C SER A 267 17.70 15.23 14.46
N ILE A 268 17.39 15.51 13.19
CA ILE A 268 16.38 14.80 12.40
C ILE A 268 16.82 13.35 12.21
N LEU A 269 18.04 13.14 11.71
CA LEU A 269 18.59 11.82 11.47
C LEU A 269 18.73 11.04 12.77
N ALA A 270 19.16 11.67 13.86
CA ALA A 270 19.25 11.04 15.17
C ALA A 270 17.87 10.62 15.69
N THR A 271 16.85 11.47 15.61
CA THR A 271 15.49 11.13 16.06
C THR A 271 14.88 10.03 15.18
N MET A 272 15.07 10.08 13.86
CA MET A 272 14.64 9.03 12.93
C MET A 272 15.34 7.71 13.21
N ALA A 273 16.64 7.73 13.48
CA ALA A 273 17.40 6.54 13.85
C ALA A 273 16.86 5.95 15.15
N ILE A 274 16.62 6.76 16.18
CA ILE A 274 16.06 6.30 17.46
C ILE A 274 14.65 5.71 17.28
N LEU A 275 13.78 6.36 16.52
CA LEU A 275 12.43 5.86 16.22
C LEU A 275 12.49 4.55 15.42
N THR A 276 13.39 4.46 14.44
CA THR A 276 13.58 3.26 13.62
C THR A 276 14.13 2.11 14.45
N ILE A 277 15.13 2.36 15.30
CA ILE A 277 15.69 1.38 16.23
C ILE A 277 14.62 0.93 17.23
N THR A 278 13.82 1.84 17.76
CA THR A 278 12.74 1.52 18.70
C THR A 278 11.65 0.68 18.03
N ALA A 279 11.24 1.03 16.81
CA ALA A 279 10.31 0.25 16.01
C ALA A 279 10.88 -1.13 15.66
N TRP A 280 12.18 -1.21 15.36
CA TRP A 280 12.88 -2.46 15.06
C TRP A 280 12.97 -3.37 16.28
N ILE A 281 13.32 -2.84 17.45
CA ILE A 281 13.34 -3.57 18.72
C ILE A 281 11.94 -4.07 19.06
N LEU A 282 10.91 -3.22 18.91
CA LEU A 282 9.53 -3.60 19.17
C LEU A 282 9.07 -4.72 18.23
N TYR A 283 9.40 -4.62 16.95
CA TYR A 283 9.13 -5.66 15.95
C TYR A 283 9.78 -6.98 16.34
N PHE A 284 11.08 -6.97 16.66
CA PHE A 284 11.82 -8.18 17.00
C PHE A 284 11.31 -8.85 18.29
N LYS A 285 10.99 -8.05 19.31
CA LYS A 285 10.42 -8.53 20.57
C LYS A 285 9.03 -9.15 20.37
N THR A 286 8.24 -8.56 19.48
CA THR A 286 6.89 -9.03 19.19
C THR A 286 6.89 -10.32 18.39
N GLN A 287 7.82 -10.46 17.43
CA GLN A 287 8.03 -11.72 16.69
C GLN A 287 8.41 -12.88 17.62
N ARG A 288 9.30 -12.64 18.59
CA ARG A 288 9.68 -13.65 19.59
C ARG A 288 8.49 -14.11 20.42
N LYS A 289 7.69 -13.15 20.91
CA LYS A 289 6.50 -13.45 21.72
C LYS A 289 5.42 -14.18 20.92
N TYR A 290 5.27 -13.86 19.64
CA TYR A 290 4.34 -14.56 18.74
C TYR A 290 4.79 -16.02 18.51
N ALA A 291 6.09 -16.26 18.33
CA ALA A 291 6.64 -17.61 18.21
C ALA A 291 6.49 -18.44 19.49
N GLU A 292 6.60 -17.83 20.67
CA GLU A 292 6.36 -18.49 21.96
C GLU A 292 4.89 -18.90 22.13
N LEU A 293 3.95 -18.03 21.75
CA LEU A 293 2.51 -18.33 21.83
C LEU A 293 2.13 -19.49 20.91
N GLN A 294 2.65 -19.54 19.68
CA GLN A 294 2.40 -20.66 18.78
C GLN A 294 2.93 -22.00 19.31
N ARG A 295 4.09 -22.00 19.96
CA ARG A 295 4.64 -23.22 20.60
C ARG A 295 3.79 -23.68 21.77
N ARG A 296 3.26 -22.74 22.56
CA ARG A 296 2.39 -23.03 23.69
C ARG A 296 1.05 -23.63 23.25
N ASP A 297 0.45 -23.08 22.20
CA ASP A 297 -0.80 -23.60 21.64
C ASP A 297 -0.61 -24.99 21.00
N GLN A 298 0.54 -25.23 20.36
CA GLN A 298 0.90 -26.57 19.85
C GLN A 298 1.10 -27.60 20.98
N GLN A 299 1.73 -27.23 22.09
CA GLN A 299 1.92 -28.10 23.24
C GLN A 299 0.59 -28.43 23.93
N LEU A 300 -0.27 -27.43 24.16
CA LEU A 300 -1.60 -27.65 24.74
C LEU A 300 -2.47 -28.58 23.90
N ASN A 301 -2.41 -28.46 22.57
CA ASN A 301 -3.13 -29.37 21.67
C ASN A 301 -2.54 -30.78 21.66
N ALA A 302 -1.22 -30.93 21.80
CA ALA A 302 -0.57 -32.24 21.90
C ALA A 302 -0.94 -32.96 23.20
N ASP A 303 -0.89 -32.27 24.34
CA ASP A 303 -1.26 -32.82 25.65
C ASP A 303 -2.74 -33.19 25.70
N SER A 304 -3.61 -32.38 25.09
CA SER A 304 -5.05 -32.67 25.01
C SER A 304 -5.36 -33.92 24.18
N ASN A 305 -4.68 -34.09 23.04
CA ASN A 305 -4.82 -35.30 22.21
C ASN A 305 -4.25 -36.54 22.90
N GLN A 306 -3.16 -36.40 23.67
CA GLN A 306 -2.54 -37.50 24.39
C GLN A 306 -3.39 -37.95 25.58
N ASN A 307 -4.01 -37.02 26.30
CA ASN A 307 -4.97 -37.33 27.37
C ASN A 307 -6.25 -37.97 26.83
N ALA A 308 -6.78 -37.48 25.70
CA ALA A 308 -7.95 -38.10 25.06
C ALA A 308 -7.67 -39.53 24.54
N ALA A 309 -6.46 -39.78 24.04
CA ALA A 309 -6.05 -41.12 23.62
C ALA A 309 -5.77 -42.07 24.81
N PHE A 310 -5.28 -41.53 25.94
CA PHE A 310 -5.08 -42.28 27.17
C PHE A 310 -6.41 -42.70 27.81
N ASP A 311 -7.39 -41.78 27.92
CA ASP A 311 -8.73 -42.10 28.43
C ASP A 311 -9.46 -43.13 27.54
N ALA A 312 -9.36 -43.02 26.21
CA ALA A 312 -9.94 -43.99 25.28
C ALA A 312 -9.31 -45.40 25.36
N SER A 313 -8.10 -45.51 25.91
CA SER A 313 -7.42 -46.80 26.12
C SER A 313 -7.79 -47.51 27.42
N PHE A 314 -8.41 -46.79 28.38
CA PHE A 314 -8.87 -47.33 29.66
C PHE A 314 -10.34 -47.76 29.64
N ASP A 315 -11.10 -47.38 28.61
CA ASP A 315 -12.52 -47.70 28.39
C ASP A 315 -12.74 -49.02 27.58
N ILE A 316 -11.74 -49.91 27.50
CA ILE A 316 -11.83 -51.24 26.85
C ILE A 316 -11.74 -52.36 27.89
#